data_AF-A0A7V9DBL3-F1
#
_entry.id   AF-A0A7V9DBL3-F1
#
_cell.length_a   1.000
_cell.length_b   1.000
_cell.length_c   1.000
_cell.angle_alpha   90.00
_cell.angle_beta   90.00
_cell.angle_gamma   90.00
#
_symmetry.space_group_name_H-M   'P 1'
#
loop_
_entity.id
_entity.type
_entity.pdbx_description
1 polymer ?
#
loop_
_entity_poly.entity_id
_entity_poly.type
_entity_poly.pdbx_seq_one_letter_code
_entity_poly.pdbx_strand_id
1 'polypeptide(L)'
;MGNKLYVSWYQAGLQVFDITDPAKPEHIGQYDTYPREFMQSEEETVAIADEPWDVMCGRDSLRNALPTTYSGAWAVFPFLGEDRVLIGDLTSGLITVDVTQANSPPKNQVSDFDGDGITDHSVFAPSTGMWYAERSSDQQLVTRHWGVEGDVIVPGDFDGDGKSDFAIWRPSTGTWWVWFESGGLHSFHWGVEGDIPVAGDYDADGRTDYAIWRPATGMWWIARSTLGIQTMHWGVAGDIPITGDYDGDGKTDFGIWRPSTGMWWIMRSSSSIPIIRHWGEAGDMPVAADFSGDGKTDFAIWRPSTGMWWIIFENFDIRTHHFGIPGDRPIPSDFDGDGKADISVFRPSTNVWYRLNSSDGAFIGREFGAVGDIPSPASSQPQ
;
A
#
# COMPACT_ATOMS: atom_id res chain seq x y z
N MET A 1 -3.35 -23.88 -18.02
CA MET A 1 -4.80 -24.13 -17.84
C MET A 1 -4.99 -25.60 -17.51
N GLY A 2 -5.16 -25.91 -16.22
CA GLY A 2 -5.23 -27.27 -15.67
C GLY A 2 -6.67 -27.76 -15.46
N ASN A 3 -6.88 -28.57 -14.41
CA ASN A 3 -8.18 -29.16 -14.06
C ASN A 3 -9.15 -28.16 -13.41
N LYS A 4 -9.14 -26.89 -13.81
CA LYS A 4 -10.03 -25.87 -13.24
C LYS A 4 -10.91 -25.26 -14.32
N LEU A 5 -12.20 -25.21 -14.06
CA LEU A 5 -13.22 -24.55 -14.87
C LEU A 5 -13.66 -23.27 -14.18
N TYR A 6 -13.59 -22.16 -14.90
CA TYR A 6 -14.02 -20.85 -14.43
C TYR A 6 -15.31 -20.48 -15.16
N VAL A 7 -16.36 -20.19 -14.41
CA VAL A 7 -17.68 -19.84 -14.95
C VAL A 7 -18.12 -18.56 -14.28
N SER A 8 -18.61 -17.59 -15.05
CA SER A 8 -19.19 -16.38 -14.49
C SER A 8 -20.63 -16.19 -14.98
N TRP A 9 -21.52 -15.77 -14.08
CA TRP A 9 -22.84 -15.27 -14.46
C TRP A 9 -23.38 -14.30 -13.40
N TYR A 10 -24.38 -13.51 -13.82
CA TYR A 10 -24.86 -12.29 -13.16
C TYR A 10 -25.07 -12.39 -11.64
N GLN A 11 -25.73 -13.44 -11.14
CA GLN A 11 -26.10 -13.55 -9.72
C GLN A 11 -25.09 -14.27 -8.84
N ALA A 12 -24.09 -14.95 -9.43
CA ALA A 12 -23.15 -15.80 -8.70
C ALA A 12 -21.70 -15.30 -8.76
N GLY A 13 -21.44 -14.22 -9.50
CA GLY A 13 -20.07 -13.73 -9.73
C GLY A 13 -19.22 -14.77 -10.45
N LEU A 14 -17.93 -14.82 -10.11
CA LEU A 14 -17.02 -15.85 -10.63
C LEU A 14 -17.11 -17.10 -9.75
N GLN A 15 -17.32 -18.24 -10.39
CA GLN A 15 -17.38 -19.56 -9.78
C GLN A 15 -16.22 -20.40 -10.34
N VAL A 16 -15.53 -21.11 -9.45
CA VAL A 16 -14.36 -21.92 -9.79
C VAL A 16 -14.67 -23.37 -9.44
N PHE A 17 -14.55 -24.24 -10.42
CA PHE A 17 -14.78 -25.68 -10.27
C PHE A 17 -13.48 -26.45 -10.54
N ASP A 18 -13.22 -27.48 -9.74
CA ASP A 18 -12.28 -28.55 -10.09
C ASP A 18 -12.98 -29.52 -11.04
N ILE A 19 -12.39 -29.73 -12.20
CA ILE A 19 -12.86 -30.64 -13.26
C ILE A 19 -11.87 -31.78 -13.51
N THR A 20 -11.09 -32.16 -12.49
CA THR A 20 -10.21 -33.34 -12.54
C THR A 20 -11.00 -34.59 -12.92
N ASP A 21 -12.24 -34.70 -12.46
CA ASP A 21 -13.26 -35.60 -13.02
C ASP A 21 -14.36 -34.76 -13.70
N PRO A 22 -14.36 -34.61 -15.04
CA PRO A 22 -15.37 -33.85 -15.76
C PRO A 22 -16.80 -34.40 -15.61
N ALA A 23 -16.96 -35.67 -15.21
CA ALA A 23 -18.27 -36.24 -14.92
C ALA A 23 -18.80 -35.84 -13.53
N LYS A 24 -17.94 -35.29 -12.67
CA LYS A 24 -18.24 -34.84 -11.30
C LYS A 24 -17.46 -33.58 -10.95
N PRO A 25 -17.81 -32.42 -11.54
CA PRO A 25 -17.18 -31.16 -11.19
C PRO A 25 -17.43 -30.81 -9.71
N GLU A 26 -16.38 -30.40 -9.01
CA GLU A 26 -16.46 -29.97 -7.61
C GLU A 26 -16.31 -28.45 -7.54
N HIS A 27 -17.22 -27.75 -6.87
CA HIS A 27 -17.09 -26.31 -6.66
C HIS A 27 -16.03 -26.02 -5.60
N ILE A 28 -14.98 -25.27 -5.96
CA ILE A 28 -13.79 -25.05 -5.13
C ILE A 28 -13.56 -23.59 -4.73
N GLY A 29 -14.32 -22.63 -5.26
CA GLY A 29 -14.19 -21.24 -4.86
C GLY A 29 -15.12 -20.30 -5.61
N GLN A 30 -15.45 -19.18 -4.98
CA GLN A 30 -16.30 -18.14 -5.56
C GLN A 30 -15.73 -16.74 -5.28
N TYR A 31 -16.01 -15.81 -6.17
CA TYR A 31 -15.80 -14.38 -5.98
C TYR A 31 -17.12 -13.65 -6.25
N ASP A 32 -17.71 -13.07 -5.20
CA ASP A 32 -18.99 -12.39 -5.26
C ASP A 32 -18.84 -11.02 -5.92
N THR A 33 -19.64 -10.76 -6.95
CA THR A 33 -19.65 -9.50 -7.70
C THR A 33 -20.98 -8.74 -7.53
N TYR A 34 -21.86 -9.17 -6.61
CA TYR A 34 -23.17 -8.57 -6.39
C TYR A 34 -23.36 -8.16 -4.92
N PRO A 35 -23.12 -6.89 -4.55
CA PRO A 35 -23.38 -6.43 -3.19
C PRO A 35 -24.87 -6.54 -2.83
N ARG A 36 -25.18 -7.00 -1.62
CA ARG A 36 -26.57 -7.06 -1.07
C ARG A 36 -27.31 -5.73 -1.09
N GLU A 37 -26.60 -4.61 -1.25
CA GLU A 37 -27.10 -3.25 -1.32
C GLU A 37 -27.97 -2.97 -2.57
N PHE A 38 -28.02 -3.90 -3.54
CA PHE A 38 -28.82 -3.79 -4.77
C PHE A 38 -30.03 -4.73 -4.83
N MET A 39 -30.37 -5.42 -3.73
CA MET A 39 -31.65 -6.13 -3.64
C MET A 39 -32.80 -5.12 -3.55
N GLN A 40 -33.82 -5.24 -4.42
CA GLN A 40 -35.08 -4.52 -4.23
C GLN A 40 -35.66 -4.88 -2.87
N SER A 41 -36.17 -3.88 -2.14
CA SER A 41 -36.92 -4.11 -0.90
C SER A 41 -38.14 -5.00 -1.18
N GLU A 42 -38.51 -5.87 -0.24
CA GLU A 42 -39.64 -6.81 -0.36
C GLU A 42 -40.99 -6.15 -0.75
N GLU A 43 -41.13 -4.82 -0.64
CA GLU A 43 -42.32 -4.07 -1.06
C GLU A 43 -42.43 -3.81 -2.58
N GLU A 44 -41.39 -4.05 -3.38
CA GLU A 44 -41.39 -3.75 -4.83
C GLU A 44 -41.74 -4.94 -5.74
N THR A 45 -42.22 -6.07 -5.19
CA THR A 45 -42.76 -7.18 -5.98
C THR A 45 -44.16 -6.86 -6.52
N VAL A 46 -44.24 -5.99 -7.53
CA VAL A 46 -45.46 -5.83 -8.33
C VAL A 46 -45.47 -6.86 -9.46
N ALA A 47 -46.53 -7.65 -9.48
CA ALA A 47 -46.77 -8.73 -10.43
C ALA A 47 -46.69 -8.26 -11.89
N ILE A 48 -45.80 -8.86 -12.67
CA ILE A 48 -45.81 -8.75 -14.13
C ILE A 48 -45.54 -10.13 -14.72
N ALA A 49 -46.56 -10.62 -15.42
CA ALA A 49 -46.50 -11.73 -16.35
C ALA A 49 -45.93 -11.21 -17.69
N ASP A 50 -45.27 -12.10 -18.40
CA ASP A 50 -44.60 -11.94 -19.69
C ASP A 50 -43.11 -11.50 -19.58
N GLU A 51 -42.23 -12.51 -19.67
CA GLU A 51 -40.76 -12.46 -19.82
C GLU A 51 -39.92 -12.16 -18.55
N PRO A 52 -39.27 -13.18 -17.92
CA PRO A 52 -38.50 -13.03 -16.67
C PRO A 52 -37.16 -12.28 -16.80
N TRP A 53 -36.74 -11.88 -18.01
CA TRP A 53 -35.38 -11.41 -18.28
C TRP A 53 -35.27 -9.90 -18.47
N ASP A 54 -36.40 -9.20 -18.63
CA ASP A 54 -36.42 -7.78 -19.01
C ASP A 54 -36.42 -6.82 -17.79
N VAL A 55 -36.22 -7.35 -16.57
CA VAL A 55 -36.33 -6.58 -15.32
C VAL A 55 -35.03 -5.88 -14.90
N MET A 56 -33.88 -6.16 -15.52
CA MET A 56 -32.59 -5.61 -15.03
C MET A 56 -31.70 -4.99 -16.12
N CYS A 57 -32.29 -4.47 -17.20
CA CYS A 57 -31.59 -3.54 -18.06
C CYS A 57 -31.84 -2.13 -17.53
N GLY A 58 -30.92 -1.64 -16.70
CA GLY A 58 -30.99 -0.30 -16.12
C GLY A 58 -31.36 0.75 -17.16
N ARG A 59 -32.38 1.55 -16.84
CA ARG A 59 -32.54 2.90 -17.40
C ARG A 59 -31.17 3.59 -17.41
N ASP A 60 -30.94 4.41 -18.42
CA ASP A 60 -29.71 5.17 -18.73
C ASP A 60 -29.06 5.98 -17.59
N SER A 61 -29.62 5.92 -16.38
CA SER A 61 -29.20 6.62 -15.16
C SER A 61 -28.27 5.81 -14.23
N LEU A 62 -27.96 4.53 -14.50
CA LEU A 62 -27.13 3.70 -13.59
C LEU A 62 -25.85 3.12 -14.22
N ARG A 63 -25.45 3.59 -15.42
CA ARG A 63 -24.29 3.05 -16.16
C ARG A 63 -22.92 3.17 -15.47
N ASN A 64 -22.82 3.88 -14.34
CA ASN A 64 -21.54 4.18 -13.67
C ASN A 64 -21.47 3.77 -12.20
N ALA A 65 -22.27 2.80 -11.74
CA ALA A 65 -22.31 2.44 -10.32
C ALA A 65 -21.61 1.12 -9.97
N LEU A 66 -20.98 0.43 -10.92
CA LEU A 66 -20.17 -0.76 -10.63
C LEU A 66 -18.67 -0.38 -10.61
N PRO A 67 -17.94 -0.68 -9.52
CA PRO A 67 -16.52 -0.37 -9.40
C PRO A 67 -15.61 -1.17 -10.36
N THR A 68 -16.15 -2.05 -11.22
CA THR A 68 -15.36 -2.93 -12.12
C THR A 68 -15.89 -3.00 -13.56
N THR A 69 -16.71 -2.05 -14.01
CA THR A 69 -17.16 -2.02 -15.42
C THR A 69 -16.34 -1.06 -16.24
N TYR A 70 -15.54 -1.61 -17.17
CA TYR A 70 -14.92 -0.84 -18.25
C TYR A 70 -15.90 -0.70 -19.42
N SER A 71 -15.77 0.35 -20.23
CA SER A 71 -16.67 0.59 -21.38
C SER A 71 -16.69 -0.61 -22.35
N GLY A 72 -17.78 -1.38 -22.32
CA GLY A 72 -17.97 -2.58 -23.14
C GLY A 72 -17.63 -3.91 -22.45
N ALA A 73 -17.09 -3.90 -21.23
CA ALA A 73 -16.80 -5.09 -20.43
C ALA A 73 -17.64 -5.08 -19.15
N TRP A 74 -18.40 -6.15 -18.90
CA TRP A 74 -19.41 -6.17 -17.85
C TRP A 74 -18.94 -6.85 -16.55
N ALA A 75 -17.84 -7.62 -16.62
CA ALA A 75 -17.11 -8.08 -15.44
C ALA A 75 -15.62 -8.28 -15.77
N VAL A 76 -14.73 -7.73 -14.96
CA VAL A 76 -13.28 -7.95 -15.05
C VAL A 76 -12.86 -8.71 -13.79
N PHE A 77 -12.19 -9.84 -13.96
CA PHE A 77 -11.75 -10.71 -12.88
C PHE A 77 -10.22 -10.80 -12.90
N PRO A 78 -9.52 -10.30 -11.86
CA PRO A 78 -8.09 -10.54 -11.72
C PRO A 78 -7.87 -12.05 -11.52
N PHE A 79 -7.03 -12.66 -12.36
CA PHE A 79 -6.63 -14.05 -12.17
C PHE A 79 -5.47 -14.09 -11.19
N LEU A 80 -5.56 -14.95 -10.17
CA LEU A 80 -4.54 -15.11 -9.12
C LEU A 80 -3.39 -16.03 -9.59
N GLY A 81 -2.62 -15.52 -10.55
CA GLY A 81 -1.31 -16.06 -10.95
C GLY A 81 -0.96 -15.87 -12.42
N GLU A 82 0.23 -15.35 -12.73
CA GLU A 82 0.82 -15.29 -14.08
C GLU A 82 0.03 -14.45 -15.10
N ASP A 83 -0.01 -13.14 -14.86
CA ASP A 83 -0.13 -12.10 -15.90
C ASP A 83 -1.32 -12.24 -16.86
N ARG A 84 -2.46 -12.73 -16.36
CA ARG A 84 -3.68 -12.87 -17.16
C ARG A 84 -4.88 -12.31 -16.41
N VAL A 85 -5.86 -11.80 -17.14
CA VAL A 85 -7.13 -11.31 -16.60
C VAL A 85 -8.26 -12.00 -17.34
N LEU A 86 -9.27 -12.47 -16.61
CA LEU A 86 -10.49 -12.97 -17.24
C LEU A 86 -11.48 -11.83 -17.37
N ILE A 87 -12.01 -11.61 -18.56
CA ILE A 87 -13.03 -10.59 -18.80
C ILE A 87 -14.29 -11.30 -19.29
N GLY A 88 -15.42 -11.02 -18.64
CA GLY A 88 -16.74 -11.38 -19.12
C GLY A 88 -17.28 -10.28 -20.03
N ASP A 89 -17.41 -10.58 -21.33
CA ASP A 89 -18.08 -9.73 -22.32
C ASP A 89 -19.35 -10.43 -22.83
N LEU A 90 -20.43 -9.66 -23.00
CA LEU A 90 -21.69 -10.19 -23.53
C LEU A 90 -21.58 -10.69 -24.97
N THR A 91 -20.73 -10.04 -25.78
CA THR A 91 -20.61 -10.33 -27.21
C THR A 91 -19.64 -11.50 -27.44
N SER A 92 -18.60 -11.58 -26.63
CA SER A 92 -17.43 -12.43 -26.84
C SER A 92 -17.31 -13.56 -25.82
N GLY A 93 -18.17 -13.59 -24.79
CA GLY A 93 -18.12 -14.56 -23.70
C GLY A 93 -16.96 -14.31 -22.73
N LEU A 94 -16.44 -15.38 -22.11
CA LEU A 94 -15.27 -15.31 -21.24
C LEU A 94 -14.00 -15.23 -22.09
N ILE A 95 -13.33 -14.09 -22.06
CA ILE A 95 -12.03 -13.89 -22.72
C ILE A 95 -10.91 -13.90 -21.68
N THR A 96 -9.77 -14.49 -22.03
CA THR A 96 -8.53 -14.40 -21.25
C THR A 96 -7.64 -13.37 -21.92
N VAL A 97 -7.35 -12.29 -21.22
CA VAL A 97 -6.42 -11.26 -21.66
C VAL A 97 -5.07 -11.54 -21.03
N ASP A 98 -4.03 -11.57 -21.86
CA ASP A 98 -2.65 -11.60 -21.40
C ASP A 98 -2.22 -10.16 -21.09
N VAL A 99 -1.94 -9.91 -19.81
CA VAL A 99 -1.49 -8.61 -19.29
C VAL A 99 0.00 -8.64 -18.92
N THR A 100 0.77 -9.60 -19.43
CA THR A 100 2.23 -9.67 -19.21
C THR A 100 2.98 -8.40 -19.66
N GLN A 101 2.37 -7.62 -20.56
CA GLN A 101 2.90 -6.33 -21.04
C GLN A 101 2.15 -5.13 -20.44
N ALA A 102 1.14 -5.35 -19.59
CA ALA A 102 0.57 -4.28 -18.80
C ALA A 102 1.59 -3.95 -17.72
N ASN A 103 2.28 -2.83 -17.90
CA ASN A 103 3.11 -2.31 -16.82
C ASN A 103 2.15 -1.93 -15.69
N SER A 104 2.34 -2.51 -14.51
CA SER A 104 1.83 -1.88 -13.30
C SER A 104 2.29 -0.42 -13.31
N PRO A 105 1.46 0.54 -12.90
CA PRO A 105 1.96 1.88 -12.64
C PRO A 105 3.21 1.76 -11.75
N PRO A 106 4.26 2.56 -12.01
CA PRO A 106 5.46 2.50 -11.19
C PRO A 106 5.06 2.64 -9.73
N LYS A 107 5.60 1.77 -8.86
CA LYS A 107 5.35 1.89 -7.42
C LYS A 107 5.80 3.26 -6.99
N ASN A 108 4.87 4.03 -6.45
CA ASN A 108 5.16 5.35 -5.93
C ASN A 108 6.22 5.24 -4.82
N GLN A 109 7.39 5.83 -5.09
CA GLN A 109 8.48 5.88 -4.13
C GLN A 109 8.21 6.99 -3.12
N VAL A 110 8.24 6.65 -1.83
CA VAL A 110 8.02 7.62 -0.77
C VAL A 110 9.16 8.63 -0.75
N SER A 111 8.83 9.91 -0.82
CA SER A 111 9.78 11.03 -0.84
C SER A 111 10.57 11.18 -2.14
N ASP A 112 10.05 10.75 -3.29
CA ASP A 112 10.52 11.19 -4.61
C ASP A 112 9.64 12.38 -5.08
N PHE A 113 10.03 13.62 -4.80
CA PHE A 113 9.20 14.82 -5.04
C PHE A 113 9.33 15.39 -6.45
N ASP A 114 10.24 14.86 -7.28
CA ASP A 114 10.44 15.33 -8.66
C ASP A 114 10.18 14.25 -9.72
N GLY A 115 9.98 13.01 -9.30
CA GLY A 115 9.56 11.88 -10.13
C GLY A 115 10.71 11.27 -10.91
N ASP A 116 11.95 11.40 -10.42
CA ASP A 116 13.13 10.83 -11.08
C ASP A 116 13.39 9.36 -10.71
N GLY A 117 12.60 8.79 -9.79
CA GLY A 117 12.70 7.42 -9.32
C GLY A 117 13.81 7.22 -8.30
N ILE A 118 14.35 8.29 -7.71
CA ILE A 118 15.35 8.27 -6.65
C ILE A 118 14.78 9.01 -5.44
N THR A 119 15.01 8.47 -4.25
CA THR A 119 14.53 9.11 -3.01
C THR A 119 15.24 10.44 -2.74
N ASP A 120 14.46 11.49 -2.56
CA ASP A 120 14.93 12.81 -2.14
C ASP A 120 15.24 12.86 -0.65
N HIS A 121 16.22 13.67 -0.28
CA HIS A 121 16.46 13.94 1.14
C HIS A 121 15.44 14.95 1.62
N SER A 122 14.60 14.56 2.58
CA SER A 122 13.58 15.47 3.10
C SER A 122 13.44 15.41 4.62
N VAL A 123 13.11 16.56 5.20
CA VAL A 123 12.85 16.72 6.62
C VAL A 123 11.69 17.67 6.87
N PHE A 124 10.91 17.39 7.91
CA PHE A 124 9.90 18.30 8.45
C PHE A 124 10.39 18.88 9.77
N ALA A 125 10.37 20.20 9.90
CA ALA A 125 10.73 20.93 11.10
C ALA A 125 9.46 21.27 11.90
N PRO A 126 9.09 20.51 12.95
CA PRO A 126 7.80 20.69 13.63
C PRO A 126 7.72 22.03 14.37
N SER A 127 8.87 22.56 14.80
CA SER A 127 8.97 23.85 15.51
C SER A 127 8.58 25.05 14.65
N THR A 128 8.68 24.94 13.33
CA THR A 128 8.39 26.01 12.38
C THR A 128 7.30 25.66 11.38
N GLY A 129 6.87 24.40 11.30
CA GLY A 129 5.95 23.91 10.26
C GLY A 129 6.57 23.96 8.86
N MET A 130 7.90 23.91 8.77
CA MET A 130 8.62 23.95 7.49
C MET A 130 8.97 22.55 7.03
N TRP A 131 8.70 22.29 5.76
CA TRP A 131 9.23 21.15 5.02
C TRP A 131 10.41 21.60 4.16
N TYR A 132 11.46 20.78 4.18
CA TYR A 132 12.64 20.92 3.35
C TYR A 132 12.83 19.61 2.60
N ALA A 133 12.86 19.65 1.27
CA ALA A 133 13.23 18.51 0.43
C ALA A 133 14.31 18.96 -0.54
N GLU A 134 15.32 18.13 -0.73
CA GLU A 134 16.36 18.36 -1.70
C GLU A 134 16.37 17.24 -2.72
N ARG A 135 16.16 17.65 -3.97
CA ARG A 135 15.99 16.77 -5.11
C ARG A 135 17.25 15.99 -5.45
N SER A 136 17.11 14.68 -5.61
CA SER A 136 18.13 13.76 -6.12
C SER A 136 18.68 14.22 -7.48
N SER A 137 17.81 14.66 -8.39
CA SER A 137 18.12 14.95 -9.79
C SER A 137 19.03 16.17 -9.99
N ASP A 138 18.83 17.24 -9.21
CA ASP A 138 19.47 18.55 -9.42
C ASP A 138 19.99 19.23 -8.14
N GLN A 139 19.82 18.61 -6.98
CA GLN A 139 20.19 19.13 -5.65
C GLN A 139 19.51 20.46 -5.29
N GLN A 140 18.41 20.82 -5.96
CA GLN A 140 17.65 22.02 -5.60
C GLN A 140 16.87 21.79 -4.31
N LEU A 141 16.96 22.78 -3.42
CA LEU A 141 16.17 22.81 -2.19
C LEU A 141 14.75 23.33 -2.48
N VAL A 142 13.78 22.47 -2.23
CA VAL A 142 12.35 22.78 -2.21
C VAL A 142 11.92 23.02 -0.77
N THR A 143 11.21 24.13 -0.53
CA THR A 143 10.65 24.43 0.79
C THR A 143 9.14 24.62 0.71
N ARG A 144 8.42 24.12 1.71
CA ARG A 144 6.98 24.37 1.90
C ARG A 144 6.73 24.77 3.35
N HIS A 145 5.86 25.75 3.58
CA HIS A 145 5.53 26.22 4.93
C HIS A 145 4.07 25.90 5.24
N TRP A 146 3.85 24.78 5.91
CA TRP A 146 2.54 24.32 6.34
C TRP A 146 2.69 23.11 7.27
N GLY A 147 1.77 22.98 8.22
CA GLY A 147 1.87 22.02 9.32
C GLY A 147 2.16 22.71 10.65
N VAL A 148 2.01 21.97 11.75
CA VAL A 148 2.24 22.43 13.12
C VAL A 148 2.92 21.33 13.94
N GLU A 149 3.41 21.70 15.12
CA GLU A 149 3.93 20.74 16.09
C GLU A 149 2.88 19.67 16.42
N GLY A 150 3.29 18.39 16.37
CA GLY A 150 2.42 17.23 16.60
C GLY A 150 1.77 16.65 15.35
N ASP A 151 1.93 17.27 14.17
CA ASP A 151 1.54 16.66 12.90
C ASP A 151 2.48 15.48 12.56
N VAL A 152 1.91 14.39 12.03
CA VAL A 152 2.64 13.19 11.57
C VAL A 152 2.88 13.31 10.07
N ILE A 153 4.13 13.11 9.63
CA ILE A 153 4.49 13.16 8.21
C ILE A 153 4.08 11.89 7.47
N VAL A 154 3.49 12.03 6.28
CA VAL A 154 2.91 10.92 5.49
C VAL A 154 3.00 11.16 3.98
N PRO A 155 4.17 11.55 3.42
CA PRO A 155 4.28 11.86 2.00
C PRO A 155 3.97 10.66 1.10
N GLY A 156 3.50 10.96 -0.11
CA GLY A 156 3.15 9.99 -1.14
C GLY A 156 2.41 10.72 -2.28
N ASP A 157 2.33 10.12 -3.46
CA ASP A 157 1.61 10.61 -4.62
C ASP A 157 0.10 10.44 -4.42
N PHE A 158 -0.61 11.46 -3.95
CA PHE A 158 -2.05 11.39 -3.69
C PHE A 158 -2.89 11.79 -4.91
N ASP A 159 -2.30 12.47 -5.90
CA ASP A 159 -3.01 12.94 -7.10
C ASP A 159 -2.73 12.10 -8.36
N GLY A 160 -1.76 11.19 -8.29
CA GLY A 160 -1.39 10.21 -9.31
C GLY A 160 -0.51 10.80 -10.41
N ASP A 161 0.29 11.83 -10.13
CA ASP A 161 1.16 12.48 -11.10
C ASP A 161 2.56 11.85 -11.23
N GLY A 162 2.85 10.83 -10.43
CA GLY A 162 4.11 10.11 -10.38
C GLY A 162 5.13 10.72 -9.42
N LYS A 163 4.74 11.69 -8.59
CA LYS A 163 5.60 12.34 -7.60
C LYS A 163 4.99 12.25 -6.22
N SER A 164 5.83 12.10 -5.21
CA SER A 164 5.43 12.28 -3.83
C SER A 164 4.93 13.70 -3.59
N ASP A 165 3.77 13.80 -2.95
CA ASP A 165 3.25 15.04 -2.41
C ASP A 165 3.72 15.25 -0.98
N PHE A 166 3.86 16.52 -0.59
CA PHE A 166 4.08 16.85 0.82
C PHE A 166 2.76 16.61 1.57
N ALA A 167 2.74 15.67 2.50
CA ALA A 167 1.53 15.30 3.22
C ALA A 167 1.79 15.17 4.74
N ILE A 168 0.81 15.63 5.54
CA ILE A 168 0.76 15.44 6.98
C ILE A 168 -0.61 14.92 7.39
N TRP A 169 -0.64 14.18 8.49
CA TRP A 169 -1.85 13.85 9.23
C TRP A 169 -1.82 14.54 10.59
N ARG A 170 -2.88 15.27 10.91
CA ARG A 170 -3.03 15.98 12.19
C ARG A 170 -3.80 15.12 13.19
N PRO A 171 -3.14 14.57 14.23
CA PRO A 171 -3.81 13.66 15.17
C PRO A 171 -4.93 14.33 15.96
N SER A 172 -4.77 15.61 16.30
CA SER A 172 -5.75 16.36 17.11
C SER A 172 -7.10 16.58 16.40
N THR A 173 -7.13 16.48 15.08
CA THR A 173 -8.36 16.67 14.29
C THR A 173 -8.69 15.48 13.39
N GLY A 174 -7.81 14.48 13.28
CA GLY A 174 -7.95 13.38 12.33
C GLY A 174 -7.99 13.85 10.87
N THR A 175 -7.20 14.88 10.54
CA THR A 175 -7.25 15.52 9.22
C THR A 175 -5.94 15.32 8.47
N TRP A 176 -6.06 14.80 7.26
CA TRP A 176 -5.00 14.78 6.27
C TRP A 176 -4.95 16.12 5.57
N TRP A 177 -3.75 16.62 5.39
CA TRP A 177 -3.48 17.82 4.63
C TRP A 177 -2.38 17.45 3.64
N VAL A 178 -2.59 17.74 2.36
CA VAL A 178 -1.70 17.33 1.27
C VAL A 178 -1.47 18.53 0.37
N TRP A 179 -0.22 18.84 0.12
CA TRP A 179 0.17 19.82 -0.88
C TRP A 179 0.57 19.07 -2.15
N PHE A 180 -0.28 19.12 -3.17
CA PHE A 180 0.02 18.51 -4.45
C PHE A 180 1.19 19.22 -5.12
N GLU A 181 2.19 18.48 -5.59
CA GLU A 181 3.30 19.09 -6.35
C GLU A 181 2.83 19.64 -7.70
N SER A 182 1.76 19.07 -8.26
CA SER A 182 1.02 19.62 -9.42
C SER A 182 0.34 20.97 -9.11
N GLY A 183 0.11 21.25 -7.83
CA GLY A 183 -0.29 22.55 -7.29
C GLY A 183 -1.60 22.54 -6.51
N GLY A 184 -1.53 23.00 -5.25
CA GLY A 184 -2.70 23.29 -4.43
C GLY A 184 -2.66 22.55 -3.09
N LEU A 185 -3.35 23.11 -2.10
CA LEU A 185 -3.54 22.46 -0.80
C LEU A 185 -4.88 21.72 -0.80
N HIS A 186 -4.82 20.44 -0.51
CA HIS A 186 -5.96 19.58 -0.27
C HIS A 186 -6.07 19.24 1.22
N SER A 187 -7.30 19.07 1.71
CA SER A 187 -7.55 18.63 3.07
C SER A 187 -8.67 17.60 3.09
N PHE A 188 -8.46 16.51 3.80
CA PHE A 188 -9.42 15.42 3.90
C PHE A 188 -9.52 14.97 5.36
N HIS A 189 -10.70 15.06 5.95
CA HIS A 189 -10.92 14.55 7.30
C HIS A 189 -11.14 13.05 7.24
N TRP A 190 -10.16 12.30 7.76
CA TRP A 190 -10.17 10.84 7.75
C TRP A 190 -9.38 10.31 8.94
N GLY A 191 -10.12 9.76 9.91
CA GLY A 191 -9.60 9.29 11.18
C GLY A 191 -10.00 10.17 12.36
N VAL A 192 -9.59 9.75 13.55
CA VAL A 192 -9.81 10.45 14.82
C VAL A 192 -8.55 10.40 15.68
N GLU A 193 -8.55 11.14 16.79
CA GLU A 193 -7.46 11.11 17.76
C GLU A 193 -7.15 9.67 18.22
N GLY A 194 -5.86 9.32 18.21
CA GLY A 194 -5.35 8.00 18.57
C GLY A 194 -5.27 7.00 17.41
N ASP A 195 -5.78 7.33 16.23
CA ASP A 195 -5.51 6.56 15.01
C ASP A 195 -4.05 6.76 14.56
N ILE A 196 -3.52 5.78 13.80
CA ILE A 196 -2.19 5.81 13.19
C ILE A 196 -2.37 5.90 11.67
N PRO A 197 -1.79 6.89 10.98
CA PRO A 197 -1.87 6.94 9.53
C PRO A 197 -1.01 5.84 8.89
N VAL A 198 -1.56 5.19 7.87
CA VAL A 198 -0.98 4.02 7.18
C VAL A 198 -1.18 4.16 5.67
N ALA A 199 -0.78 5.32 5.14
CA ALA A 199 -0.91 5.65 3.72
C ALA A 199 -0.23 4.60 2.82
N GLY A 200 -0.82 4.36 1.65
CA GLY A 200 -0.35 3.40 0.65
C GLY A 200 -1.38 3.24 -0.46
N ASP A 201 -0.99 2.67 -1.58
CA ASP A 201 -1.91 2.35 -2.68
C ASP A 201 -2.58 0.99 -2.40
N TYR A 202 -3.86 0.98 -2.01
CA TYR A 202 -4.59 -0.26 -1.66
C TYR A 202 -5.50 -0.77 -2.77
N ASP A 203 -5.69 0.00 -3.86
CA ASP A 203 -6.46 -0.42 -5.03
C ASP A 203 -5.63 -0.61 -6.32
N ALA A 204 -4.33 -0.38 -6.25
CA ALA A 204 -3.35 -0.46 -7.34
C ALA A 204 -3.65 0.49 -8.50
N ASP A 205 -4.17 1.68 -8.20
CA ASP A 205 -4.42 2.71 -9.22
C ASP A 205 -3.24 3.67 -9.44
N GLY A 206 -2.16 3.50 -8.68
CA GLY A 206 -0.97 4.35 -8.71
C GLY A 206 -1.05 5.56 -7.79
N ARG A 207 -2.14 5.74 -7.02
CA ARG A 207 -2.30 6.80 -6.04
C ARG A 207 -2.16 6.27 -4.62
N THR A 208 -1.67 7.13 -3.76
CA THR A 208 -1.62 6.91 -2.32
C THR A 208 -3.02 7.14 -1.75
N ASP A 209 -3.57 6.12 -1.08
CA ASP A 209 -4.85 6.22 -0.41
C ASP A 209 -4.72 6.78 1.00
N TYR A 210 -5.79 7.48 1.43
CA TYR A 210 -5.94 7.92 2.80
C TYR A 210 -6.36 6.74 3.67
N ALA A 211 -5.46 6.29 4.54
CA ALA A 211 -5.70 5.10 5.35
C ALA A 211 -5.25 5.30 6.80
N ILE A 212 -6.06 4.81 7.74
CA ILE A 212 -5.73 4.81 9.17
C ILE A 212 -5.87 3.40 9.77
N TRP A 213 -5.08 3.12 10.80
CA TRP A 213 -5.22 1.97 11.68
C TRP A 213 -5.56 2.44 13.08
N ARG A 214 -6.58 1.86 13.70
CA ARG A 214 -7.05 2.20 15.04
C ARG A 214 -6.49 1.20 16.06
N PRO A 215 -5.49 1.57 16.87
CA PRO A 215 -4.84 0.65 17.80
C PRO A 215 -5.78 0.08 18.85
N ALA A 216 -6.78 0.86 19.26
CA ALA A 216 -7.75 0.45 20.28
C ALA A 216 -8.61 -0.76 19.85
N THR A 217 -8.80 -0.95 18.54
CA THR A 217 -9.68 -2.00 18.00
C THR A 217 -9.00 -2.91 16.98
N GLY A 218 -7.78 -2.61 16.53
CA GLY A 218 -7.14 -3.32 15.42
C GLY A 218 -7.87 -3.13 14.07
N MET A 219 -8.60 -2.03 13.90
CA MET A 219 -9.39 -1.79 12.68
C MET A 219 -8.62 -0.90 11.71
N TRP A 220 -8.55 -1.33 10.47
CA TRP A 220 -8.08 -0.54 9.33
C TRP A 220 -9.26 0.15 8.65
N TRP A 221 -9.07 1.41 8.26
CA TRP A 221 -10.05 2.23 7.52
C TRP A 221 -9.35 2.92 6.36
N ILE A 222 -9.70 2.53 5.14
CA ILE A 222 -9.04 2.97 3.91
C ILE A 222 -10.08 3.67 3.05
N ALA A 223 -9.81 4.91 2.68
CA ALA A 223 -10.55 5.62 1.64
C ALA A 223 -9.76 5.48 0.33
N ARG A 224 -10.11 4.46 -0.45
CA ARG A 224 -9.44 4.16 -1.72
C ARG A 224 -9.82 5.18 -2.78
N SER A 225 -8.84 5.62 -3.54
CA SER A 225 -8.89 6.65 -4.56
C SER A 225 -9.96 6.37 -5.62
N THR A 226 -10.12 5.11 -6.05
CA THR A 226 -11.05 4.71 -7.11
C THR A 226 -12.11 3.72 -6.66
N LEU A 227 -11.82 2.90 -5.63
CA LEU A 227 -12.71 1.83 -5.18
C LEU A 227 -13.51 2.14 -3.90
N GLY A 228 -13.48 3.39 -3.43
CA GLY A 228 -14.23 3.81 -2.25
C GLY A 228 -13.73 3.18 -0.94
N ILE A 229 -14.57 3.16 0.09
CA ILE A 229 -14.12 2.83 1.45
C ILE A 229 -13.98 1.32 1.67
N GLN A 230 -12.86 0.90 2.27
CA GLN A 230 -12.64 -0.45 2.77
C GLN A 230 -12.36 -0.43 4.28
N THR A 231 -12.87 -1.43 4.98
CA THR A 231 -12.55 -1.65 6.39
C THR A 231 -12.13 -3.09 6.61
N MET A 232 -11.18 -3.30 7.53
CA MET A 232 -10.68 -4.63 7.84
C MET A 232 -10.27 -4.71 9.31
N HIS A 233 -10.71 -5.76 10.00
CA HIS A 233 -10.21 -6.04 11.35
C HIS A 233 -8.95 -6.90 11.24
N TRP A 234 -7.78 -6.30 11.51
CA TRP A 234 -6.49 -6.99 11.43
C TRP A 234 -5.50 -6.41 12.45
N GLY A 235 -5.06 -7.27 13.36
CA GLY A 235 -4.22 -6.91 14.51
C GLY A 235 -5.00 -6.76 15.81
N VAL A 236 -4.28 -6.52 16.89
CA VAL A 236 -4.81 -6.27 18.24
C VAL A 236 -4.06 -5.12 18.91
N ALA A 237 -4.56 -4.65 20.06
CA ALA A 237 -3.90 -3.61 20.83
C ALA A 237 -2.45 -4.00 21.20
N GLY A 238 -1.52 -3.08 20.95
CA GLY A 238 -0.09 -3.28 21.17
C GLY A 238 0.68 -3.80 19.94
N ASP A 239 -0.02 -4.18 18.87
CA ASP A 239 0.61 -4.38 17.56
C ASP A 239 0.99 -3.03 16.94
N ILE A 240 1.94 -3.04 16.00
CA ILE A 240 2.36 -1.88 15.22
C ILE A 240 1.96 -2.13 13.77
N PRO A 241 1.24 -1.22 13.09
CA PRO A 241 0.91 -1.40 11.69
C PRO A 241 2.16 -1.25 10.84
N ILE A 242 2.27 -2.07 9.79
CA ILE A 242 3.36 -2.03 8.83
C ILE A 242 2.77 -2.26 7.45
N THR A 243 2.85 -1.24 6.61
CA THR A 243 2.38 -1.29 5.23
C THR A 243 3.50 -1.72 4.28
N GLY A 244 3.11 -2.23 3.12
CA GLY A 244 3.98 -2.69 2.05
C GLY A 244 3.26 -3.71 1.19
N ASP A 245 3.72 -3.92 -0.03
CA ASP A 245 3.25 -4.99 -0.92
C ASP A 245 4.17 -6.21 -0.74
N TYR A 246 3.76 -7.20 0.03
CA TYR A 246 4.57 -8.37 0.37
C TYR A 246 4.33 -9.57 -0.57
N ASP A 247 3.30 -9.52 -1.41
CA ASP A 247 2.99 -10.59 -2.36
C ASP A 247 3.21 -10.23 -3.83
N GLY A 248 3.48 -8.95 -4.11
CA GLY A 248 3.87 -8.41 -5.41
C GLY A 248 2.70 -8.12 -6.33
N ASP A 249 1.48 -7.97 -5.80
CA ASP A 249 0.28 -7.70 -6.62
C ASP A 249 0.06 -6.21 -6.94
N GLY A 250 0.97 -5.34 -6.47
CA GLY A 250 0.91 -3.90 -6.66
C GLY A 250 0.07 -3.16 -5.63
N LYS A 251 -0.59 -3.87 -4.70
CA LYS A 251 -1.36 -3.25 -3.61
C LYS A 251 -0.61 -3.30 -2.30
N THR A 252 -0.91 -2.34 -1.46
CA THR A 252 -0.48 -2.31 -0.08
C THR A 252 -1.24 -3.36 0.72
N ASP A 253 -0.51 -4.27 1.37
CA ASP A 253 -1.06 -5.27 2.26
C ASP A 253 -1.32 -4.72 3.66
N PHE A 254 -2.28 -5.32 4.38
CA PHE A 254 -2.47 -5.05 5.80
C PHE A 254 -1.47 -5.84 6.63
N GLY A 255 -0.36 -5.21 7.01
CA GLY A 255 0.64 -5.80 7.89
C GLY A 255 0.57 -5.29 9.31
N ILE A 256 0.79 -6.19 10.28
CA ILE A 256 1.11 -5.81 11.65
C ILE A 256 2.37 -6.54 12.13
N TRP A 257 3.12 -5.89 13.00
CA TRP A 257 4.19 -6.49 13.78
C TRP A 257 3.83 -6.49 15.26
N ARG A 258 4.05 -7.62 15.92
CA ARG A 258 3.78 -7.81 17.34
C ARG A 258 5.09 -7.73 18.13
N PRO A 259 5.34 -6.62 18.85
CA PRO A 259 6.60 -6.42 19.58
C PRO A 259 6.88 -7.47 20.64
N SER A 260 5.83 -7.97 21.29
CA SER A 260 5.96 -8.94 22.39
C SER A 260 6.46 -10.31 21.94
N THR A 261 6.33 -10.63 20.65
CA THR A 261 6.69 -11.95 20.11
C THR A 261 7.62 -11.87 18.90
N GLY A 262 7.96 -10.68 18.38
CA GLY A 262 8.72 -10.54 17.13
C GLY A 262 8.01 -11.16 15.91
N MET A 263 6.67 -11.17 15.92
CA MET A 263 5.88 -11.81 14.86
C MET A 263 5.33 -10.78 13.88
N TRP A 264 5.45 -11.10 12.60
CA TRP A 264 4.84 -10.40 11.48
C TRP A 264 3.59 -11.14 11.04
N TRP A 265 2.52 -10.38 10.80
CA TRP A 265 1.23 -10.89 10.32
C TRP A 265 0.78 -10.00 9.17
N ILE A 266 0.92 -10.50 7.95
CA ILE A 266 0.57 -9.78 6.73
C ILE A 266 -0.67 -10.42 6.12
N MET A 267 -1.72 -9.64 5.90
CA MET A 267 -2.87 -10.07 5.12
C MET A 267 -2.65 -9.71 3.67
N ARG A 268 -2.44 -10.74 2.84
CA ARG A 268 -2.26 -10.57 1.39
C ARG A 268 -3.51 -10.01 0.72
N SER A 269 -3.35 -8.91 0.00
CA SER A 269 -4.35 -8.23 -0.84
C SER A 269 -4.92 -9.17 -1.91
N SER A 270 -4.05 -9.96 -2.55
CA SER A 270 -4.43 -10.82 -3.67
C SER A 270 -5.37 -11.97 -3.27
N SER A 271 -5.07 -12.64 -2.16
CA SER A 271 -5.68 -13.93 -1.80
C SER A 271 -6.42 -13.94 -0.47
N SER A 272 -6.25 -12.90 0.36
CA SER A 272 -6.73 -12.89 1.76
C SER A 272 -6.19 -14.05 2.61
N ILE A 273 -5.08 -14.67 2.20
CA ILE A 273 -4.40 -15.71 2.98
C ILE A 273 -3.20 -15.07 3.68
N PRO A 274 -3.15 -15.08 5.01
CA PRO A 274 -2.12 -14.34 5.73
C PRO A 274 -0.74 -15.02 5.66
N ILE A 275 0.31 -14.19 5.57
CA ILE A 275 1.69 -14.57 5.85
C ILE A 275 1.94 -14.34 7.35
N ILE A 276 2.35 -15.39 8.05
CA ILE A 276 2.68 -15.32 9.48
C ILE A 276 4.13 -15.74 9.63
N ARG A 277 4.97 -14.84 10.14
CA ARG A 277 6.42 -15.07 10.22
C ARG A 277 6.97 -14.60 11.56
N HIS A 278 7.73 -15.47 12.22
CA HIS A 278 8.54 -15.06 13.36
C HIS A 278 9.88 -14.55 12.83
N TRP A 279 10.11 -13.23 12.92
CA TRP A 279 11.33 -12.59 12.45
C TRP A 279 11.63 -11.35 13.29
N GLY A 280 12.56 -11.51 14.23
CA GLY A 280 12.91 -10.49 15.23
C GLY A 280 12.57 -10.94 16.65
N GLU A 281 12.96 -10.11 17.61
CA GLU A 281 12.74 -10.32 19.04
C GLU A 281 12.21 -9.05 19.70
N ALA A 282 11.85 -9.13 20.98
CA ALA A 282 11.41 -7.97 21.75
C ALA A 282 12.53 -6.91 21.81
N GLY A 283 12.19 -5.68 21.41
CA GLY A 283 13.13 -4.56 21.36
C GLY A 283 13.78 -4.33 19.99
N ASP A 284 13.59 -5.25 19.03
CA ASP A 284 13.91 -4.98 17.63
C ASP A 284 12.89 -4.00 17.02
N MET A 285 13.29 -3.25 16.01
CA MET A 285 12.40 -2.42 15.20
C MET A 285 12.14 -3.13 13.87
N PRO A 286 10.88 -3.35 13.49
CA PRO A 286 10.56 -3.88 12.18
C PRO A 286 10.79 -2.82 11.10
N VAL A 287 11.31 -3.25 9.97
CA VAL A 287 11.61 -2.38 8.83
C VAL A 287 11.15 -3.08 7.55
N ALA A 288 10.33 -2.39 6.78
CA ALA A 288 9.71 -2.89 5.56
C ALA A 288 10.20 -2.06 4.37
N ALA A 289 10.85 -2.71 3.41
CA ALA A 289 11.33 -2.10 2.16
C ALA A 289 11.69 -3.23 1.17
N ASP A 290 11.82 -2.92 -0.12
CA ASP A 290 12.32 -3.87 -1.13
C ASP A 290 13.85 -3.85 -1.17
N PHE A 291 14.50 -4.73 -0.40
CA PHE A 291 15.97 -4.83 -0.37
C PHE A 291 16.51 -5.74 -1.48
N SER A 292 15.63 -6.47 -2.15
CA SER A 292 15.97 -7.47 -3.16
C SER A 292 15.91 -6.90 -4.59
N GLY A 293 15.04 -5.91 -4.81
CA GLY A 293 14.70 -5.32 -6.10
C GLY A 293 13.74 -6.17 -6.93
N ASP A 294 12.99 -7.08 -6.29
CA ASP A 294 12.01 -7.94 -6.96
C ASP A 294 10.61 -7.32 -7.02
N GLY A 295 10.48 -6.08 -6.53
CA GLY A 295 9.22 -5.37 -6.43
C GLY A 295 8.36 -5.83 -5.25
N LYS A 296 8.86 -6.64 -4.31
CA LYS A 296 8.13 -7.01 -3.09
C LYS A 296 8.77 -6.39 -1.86
N THR A 297 7.96 -6.21 -0.84
CA THR A 297 8.42 -5.75 0.48
C THR A 297 9.06 -6.92 1.21
N ASP A 298 10.34 -6.77 1.53
CA ASP A 298 11.09 -7.75 2.32
C ASP A 298 10.87 -7.55 3.83
N PHE A 299 11.08 -8.62 4.58
CA PHE A 299 11.02 -8.58 6.04
C PHE A 299 12.40 -8.25 6.60
N ALA A 300 12.54 -7.09 7.25
CA ALA A 300 13.76 -6.73 7.95
C ALA A 300 13.51 -6.30 9.39
N ILE A 301 14.50 -6.50 10.24
CA ILE A 301 14.53 -5.89 11.58
C ILE A 301 15.84 -5.14 11.78
N TRP A 302 15.78 -4.05 12.53
CA TRP A 302 16.92 -3.30 13.03
C TRP A 302 16.95 -3.36 14.55
N ARG A 303 18.08 -3.74 15.13
CA ARG A 303 18.25 -3.86 16.57
C ARG A 303 18.88 -2.58 17.14
N PRO A 304 18.12 -1.73 17.86
CA PRO A 304 18.62 -0.43 18.31
C PRO A 304 19.79 -0.52 19.29
N SER A 305 19.87 -1.61 20.07
CA SER A 305 20.94 -1.80 21.06
C SER A 305 22.31 -2.09 20.44
N THR A 306 22.35 -2.56 19.19
CA THR A 306 23.58 -2.96 18.51
C THR A 306 23.79 -2.32 17.15
N GLY A 307 22.76 -1.70 16.55
CA GLY A 307 22.82 -1.25 15.15
C GLY A 307 22.85 -2.41 14.15
N MET A 308 22.31 -3.59 14.51
CA MET A 308 22.33 -4.76 13.63
C MET A 308 21.05 -4.83 12.80
N TRP A 309 21.21 -4.95 11.49
CA TRP A 309 20.16 -5.26 10.53
C TRP A 309 20.10 -6.76 10.24
N TRP A 310 18.90 -7.30 10.13
CA TRP A 310 18.64 -8.67 9.70
C TRP A 310 17.50 -8.68 8.69
N ILE A 311 17.78 -9.09 7.47
CA ILE A 311 16.85 -9.08 6.34
C ILE A 311 16.65 -10.52 5.90
N ILE A 312 15.40 -10.94 5.72
CA ILE A 312 15.05 -12.25 5.16
C ILE A 312 14.26 -12.07 3.87
N PHE A 313 14.74 -12.74 2.83
CA PHE A 313 14.13 -12.73 1.49
C PHE A 313 13.15 -13.89 1.32
N GLU A 314 12.37 -13.86 0.23
CA GLU A 314 11.38 -14.91 -0.09
C GLU A 314 12.01 -16.31 -0.21
N ASN A 315 13.22 -16.39 -0.77
CA ASN A 315 14.01 -17.62 -0.88
C ASN A 315 14.65 -18.10 0.44
N PHE A 316 14.34 -17.44 1.56
CA PHE A 316 14.91 -17.67 2.90
C PHE A 316 16.40 -17.35 3.04
N ASP A 317 17.01 -16.67 2.06
CA ASP A 317 18.33 -16.10 2.25
C ASP A 317 18.26 -15.01 3.32
N ILE A 318 19.28 -14.94 4.16
CA ILE A 318 19.38 -13.96 5.24
C ILE A 318 20.60 -13.09 5.00
N ARG A 319 20.40 -11.77 5.00
CA ARG A 319 21.49 -10.78 4.99
C ARG A 319 21.54 -10.05 6.32
N THR A 320 22.76 -9.75 6.76
CA THR A 320 23.01 -9.04 8.02
C THR A 320 23.99 -7.91 7.79
N HIS A 321 23.69 -6.73 8.34
CA HIS A 321 24.56 -5.57 8.26
C HIS A 321 24.72 -4.95 9.65
N HIS A 322 25.95 -4.62 10.04
CA HIS A 322 26.19 -3.82 11.24
C HIS A 322 26.27 -2.35 10.82
N PHE A 323 25.16 -1.64 10.93
CA PHE A 323 25.01 -0.28 10.43
C PHE A 323 24.10 0.59 11.32
N GLY A 324 24.64 1.75 11.71
CA GLY A 324 24.04 2.64 12.70
C GLY A 324 24.52 2.36 14.12
N ILE A 325 24.11 3.23 15.05
CA ILE A 325 24.39 3.15 16.48
C ILE A 325 23.11 3.35 17.30
N PRO A 326 23.11 3.03 18.62
CA PRO A 326 21.97 3.35 19.47
C PRO A 326 21.59 4.84 19.41
N GLY A 327 20.32 5.11 19.12
CA GLY A 327 19.77 6.46 18.93
C GLY A 327 19.57 6.87 17.48
N ASP A 328 20.13 6.13 16.52
CA ASP A 328 19.80 6.29 15.10
C ASP A 328 18.37 5.75 14.82
N ARG A 329 17.77 6.20 13.70
CA ARG A 329 16.47 5.75 13.20
C ARG A 329 16.64 5.08 11.84
N PRO A 330 16.18 3.85 11.61
CA PRO A 330 16.24 3.22 10.29
C PRO A 330 15.31 3.97 9.32
N ILE A 331 15.74 4.17 8.07
CA ILE A 331 15.00 4.93 7.04
C ILE A 331 15.33 4.41 5.62
N PRO A 332 15.28 3.09 5.39
CA PRO A 332 15.69 2.51 4.11
C PRO A 332 14.81 2.99 2.97
N SER A 333 15.44 3.32 1.86
CA SER A 333 14.81 3.71 0.60
C SER A 333 15.86 3.64 -0.51
N ASP A 334 15.44 3.76 -1.77
CA ASP A 334 16.35 3.76 -2.91
C ASP A 334 16.95 5.15 -3.12
N PHE A 335 18.12 5.44 -2.53
CA PHE A 335 18.80 6.74 -2.66
C PHE A 335 19.90 6.74 -3.73
N ASP A 336 20.13 5.62 -4.41
CA ASP A 336 21.10 5.50 -5.50
C ASP A 336 20.49 5.12 -6.86
N GLY A 337 19.18 4.86 -6.90
CA GLY A 337 18.37 4.67 -8.09
C GLY A 337 18.49 3.28 -8.72
N ASP A 338 18.93 2.27 -7.96
CA ASP A 338 19.13 0.91 -8.47
C ASP A 338 17.89 0.01 -8.38
N GLY A 339 16.78 0.53 -7.86
CA GLY A 339 15.52 -0.16 -7.65
C GLY A 339 15.50 -1.00 -6.36
N LYS A 340 16.49 -0.84 -5.47
CA LYS A 340 16.55 -1.52 -4.17
C LYS A 340 16.70 -0.51 -3.06
N ALA A 341 16.14 -0.85 -1.91
CA ALA A 341 16.33 -0.07 -0.72
C ALA A 341 17.77 -0.16 -0.21
N ASP A 342 18.36 1.01 0.02
CA ASP A 342 19.65 1.16 0.69
C ASP A 342 19.53 0.88 2.18
N ILE A 343 20.62 0.41 2.78
CA ILE A 343 20.71 0.34 4.25
C ILE A 343 21.05 1.72 4.76
N SER A 344 20.06 2.42 5.31
CA SER A 344 20.22 3.80 5.76
C SER A 344 19.63 4.06 7.16
N VAL A 345 20.26 5.00 7.85
CA VAL A 345 19.81 5.50 9.15
C VAL A 345 19.93 7.03 9.23
N PHE A 346 19.00 7.65 9.92
CA PHE A 346 19.08 9.06 10.31
C PHE A 346 19.55 9.16 11.76
N ARG A 347 20.53 10.03 12.03
CA ARG A 347 21.02 10.31 13.38
C ARG A 347 20.45 11.63 13.89
N PRO A 348 19.41 11.62 14.75
CA PRO A 348 18.77 12.85 15.22
C PRO A 348 19.70 13.76 16.06
N SER A 349 20.73 13.19 16.70
CA SER A 349 21.65 13.98 17.53
C SER A 349 22.58 14.89 16.72
N THR A 350 22.74 14.62 15.43
CA THR A 350 23.65 15.37 14.54
C THR A 350 23.00 15.78 13.22
N ASN A 351 21.75 15.36 12.95
CA ASN A 351 21.05 15.54 11.66
C ASN A 351 21.84 15.01 10.46
N VAL A 352 22.49 13.86 10.67
CA VAL A 352 23.26 13.21 9.61
C VAL A 352 22.53 11.96 9.15
N TRP A 353 22.34 11.87 7.85
CA TRP A 353 21.89 10.71 7.12
C TRP A 353 23.12 9.86 6.80
N TYR A 354 23.08 8.59 7.18
CA TYR A 354 24.09 7.62 6.82
C TYR A 354 23.45 6.56 5.95
N ARG A 355 24.09 6.19 4.85
CA ARG A 355 23.63 5.09 3.99
C ARG A 355 24.78 4.22 3.50
N LEU A 356 24.46 2.97 3.21
CA LEU A 356 25.24 2.04 2.41
C LEU A 356 24.43 1.74 1.15
N ASN A 357 24.98 2.16 0.01
CA ASN A 357 24.37 1.93 -1.29
C ASN A 357 24.21 0.42 -1.59
N SER A 358 23.04 0.03 -2.07
CA SER A 358 22.69 -1.33 -2.52
C SER A 358 23.52 -1.76 -3.73
N SER A 359 23.81 -0.84 -4.65
CA SER A 359 24.43 -1.13 -5.94
C SER A 359 25.95 -1.42 -5.86
N ASP A 360 26.68 -0.68 -5.03
CA ASP A 360 28.15 -0.72 -4.96
C ASP A 360 28.72 -0.81 -3.53
N GLY A 361 27.87 -0.74 -2.50
CA GLY A 361 28.29 -0.76 -1.09
C GLY A 361 28.95 0.53 -0.60
N ALA A 362 28.87 1.63 -1.36
CA ALA A 362 29.47 2.90 -0.97
C ALA A 362 28.84 3.44 0.32
N PHE A 363 29.69 3.85 1.26
CA PHE A 363 29.26 4.53 2.49
C PHE A 363 29.17 6.03 2.26
N ILE A 364 28.00 6.60 2.56
CA ILE A 364 27.73 8.03 2.41
C ILE A 364 27.19 8.57 3.74
N GLY A 365 27.77 9.67 4.21
CA GLY A 365 27.30 10.42 5.38
C GLY A 365 27.02 11.85 4.96
N ARG A 366 25.79 12.32 5.19
CA ARG A 366 25.33 13.63 4.71
C ARG A 366 24.54 14.36 5.78
N GLU A 367 24.93 15.60 6.08
CA GLU A 367 24.16 16.48 6.95
C GLU A 367 23.01 17.11 6.17
N PHE A 368 21.78 16.95 6.66
CA PHE A 368 20.59 17.58 6.08
C PHE A 368 19.51 17.74 7.15
N GLY A 369 19.01 18.97 7.29
CA GLY A 369 18.06 19.37 8.34
C GLY A 369 18.73 19.96 9.59
N ALA A 370 17.91 20.24 10.61
CA ALA A 370 18.29 20.83 11.88
C ALA A 370 17.79 19.97 13.06
N VAL A 371 18.33 20.24 14.26
CA VAL A 371 18.03 19.45 15.46
C VAL A 371 16.54 19.54 15.79
N GLY A 372 15.90 18.38 15.87
CA GLY A 372 14.46 18.27 16.11
C GLY A 372 13.62 18.07 14.86
N ASP A 373 14.24 18.10 13.68
CA ASP A 373 13.56 17.78 12.43
C ASP A 373 13.29 16.28 12.32
N ILE A 374 12.21 15.95 11.62
CA ILE A 374 11.73 14.59 11.38
C ILE A 374 12.10 14.18 9.95
N PRO A 375 12.88 13.11 9.73
CA PRO A 375 13.30 12.67 8.40
C PRO A 375 12.16 12.01 7.63
N SER A 376 12.14 12.21 6.31
CA SER A 376 11.30 11.46 5.38
C SER A 376 12.15 10.89 4.22
N PRO A 377 11.97 9.60 3.84
CA PRO A 377 10.93 8.68 4.31
C PRO A 377 11.12 8.26 5.77
N ALA A 378 10.01 8.21 6.51
CA ALA A 378 10.02 7.58 7.83
C ALA A 378 9.98 6.06 7.64
N SER A 379 10.70 5.29 8.46
CA SER A 379 10.39 3.86 8.60
C SER A 379 8.91 3.70 8.91
N SER A 380 8.31 2.56 8.54
CA SER A 380 6.91 2.15 8.77
C SER A 380 6.39 2.18 10.23
N GLN A 381 7.10 2.83 11.15
CA GLN A 381 6.67 3.20 12.48
C GLN A 381 6.12 4.64 12.47
N PRO A 382 4.98 4.93 13.10
CA PRO A 382 4.67 6.31 13.47
C PRO A 382 5.74 6.81 14.46
N GLN A 383 6.40 7.92 14.13
CA GLN A 383 7.43 8.57 14.95
C GLN A 383 6.86 9.45 16.05
#